data_AF-A0A1I7VGM6-F1
#
_entry.id   AF-A0A1I7VGM6-F1
#
_cell.length_a   1.000
_cell.length_b   1.000
_cell.length_c   1.000
_cell.angle_alpha   90.00
_cell.angle_beta   90.00
_cell.angle_gamma   90.00
#
_symmetry.space_group_name_H-M   'P 1'
#
loop_
_entity.id
_entity.type
_entity.pdbx_description
1 polymer ?
#
loop_
_entity_poly.entity_id
_entity_poly.type
_entity_poly.pdbx_seq_one_letter_code
_entity_poly.pdbx_strand_id
1 'polypeptide(L)' 'VTSRKCNRKSCPKWERGDWTSCSVTCGKGYRTRQVECRQEGERIDDYACRGTDRPDDKQPCYTGVTCQTKFYN' A
#
# COMPACT_ATOMS: atom_id res chain seq x y z
N VAL A 1 -28.90 -37.22 -2.46
CA VAL A 1 -27.57 -36.59 -2.59
C VAL A 1 -27.39 -35.65 -1.41
N THR A 2 -26.47 -35.95 -0.49
CA THR A 2 -26.14 -35.06 0.64
C THR A 2 -25.03 -34.11 0.20
N SER A 3 -25.34 -32.81 0.10
CA SER A 3 -24.35 -31.77 -0.22
C SER A 3 -23.66 -31.33 1.08
N ARG A 4 -22.33 -31.48 1.15
CA ARG A 4 -21.50 -30.91 2.22
C ARG A 4 -20.90 -29.60 1.69
N LYS A 5 -21.13 -28.48 2.39
CA LYS A 5 -20.42 -27.23 2.14
C LYS A 5 -18.92 -27.47 2.37
N CYS A 6 -18.11 -27.28 1.33
CA CYS A 6 -16.66 -27.25 1.48
C CYS A 6 -16.26 -25.91 2.11
N ASN A 7 -15.45 -25.95 3.17
CA ASN A 7 -14.93 -24.75 3.86
C ASN A 7 -13.84 -24.07 3.01
N ARG A 8 -14.17 -23.63 1.79
CA ARG A 8 -13.26 -22.89 0.93
C ARG A 8 -13.18 -21.45 1.42
N LYS A 9 -12.12 -21.14 2.17
CA LYS A 9 -11.75 -19.75 2.43
C LYS A 9 -11.31 -19.08 1.13
N SER A 10 -11.53 -17.78 1.04
CA SER A 10 -10.97 -16.97 -0.06
C SER A 10 -9.43 -17.08 -0.08
N CYS A 11 -8.81 -16.96 -1.25
CA CYS A 11 -7.35 -16.93 -1.31
C CYS A 11 -6.82 -15.62 -0.71
N PRO A 12 -5.67 -15.66 0.00
CA PRO A 12 -5.03 -14.46 0.50
C PRO A 12 -4.57 -13.59 -0.68
N LYS A 13 -4.70 -12.27 -0.54
CA LYS A 13 -4.30 -11.29 -1.56
C LYS A 13 -3.75 -10.03 -0.93
N TRP A 14 -2.89 -9.33 -1.66
CA TRP A 14 -2.46 -8.00 -1.28
C TRP A 14 -3.59 -6.99 -1.41
N GLU A 15 -3.88 -6.28 -0.34
CA GLU A 15 -4.77 -5.12 -0.34
C GLU A 15 -3.97 -3.84 -0.09
N ARG A 16 -4.41 -2.75 -0.71
CA ARG A 16 -3.72 -1.46 -0.71
C ARG A 16 -4.61 -0.42 -0.05
N GLY A 17 -4.05 0.30 0.90
CA GLY A 17 -4.66 1.52 1.40
C GLY A 17 -4.44 2.70 0.45
N ASP A 18 -5.01 3.83 0.84
CA ASP A 18 -4.77 5.10 0.17
C ASP A 18 -3.32 5.58 0.35
N TRP A 19 -2.84 6.36 -0.60
CA TRP A 19 -1.57 7.04 -0.45
C TRP A 19 -1.67 8.16 0.57
N THR A 20 -0.65 8.27 1.42
CA THR A 20 -0.43 9.41 2.30
C THR A 20 -0.19 10.68 1.48
N SER A 21 -0.31 11.83 2.14
CA SER A 21 0.14 13.10 1.60
C SER A 21 1.64 13.05 1.26
N CYS A 22 2.07 13.91 0.32
CA CYS A 22 3.48 14.01 -0.02
C CYS A 22 4.31 14.35 1.23
N SER A 23 5.48 13.72 1.39
CA SER A 23 6.37 13.90 2.54
C SER A 23 6.93 15.32 2.69
N VAL A 24 6.73 16.15 1.67
CA VAL A 24 7.17 17.54 1.59
C VAL A 24 5.98 18.40 1.17
N THR A 25 6.04 19.68 1.54
CA THR A 25 5.09 20.69 1.07
C THR A 25 5.59 21.44 -0.17
N CYS A 26 6.89 21.33 -0.49
CA CYS A 26 7.51 21.88 -1.69
C CYS A 26 8.39 20.84 -2.40
N GLY A 27 8.50 20.94 -3.71
CA GLY A 27 9.42 20.19 -4.53
C GLY A 27 9.02 18.72 -4.70
N LYS A 28 10.04 17.87 -4.78
CA LYS A 28 9.91 16.43 -4.94
C LYS A 28 9.98 15.76 -3.56
N GLY A 29 9.08 14.81 -3.31
CA GLY A 29 9.09 13.99 -2.11
C GLY A 29 8.62 12.58 -2.42
N TYR A 30 8.15 11.90 -1.38
CA TYR A 30 7.56 10.57 -1.48
C TYR A 30 6.21 10.53 -0.80
N ARG A 31 5.34 9.65 -1.26
CA ARG A 31 4.13 9.23 -0.55
C ARG A 31 4.18 7.73 -0.34
N THR A 32 3.59 7.29 0.76
CA THR A 32 3.53 5.89 1.19
C THR A 32 2.11 5.41 1.28
N ARG A 33 1.86 4.10 1.22
CA ARG A 33 0.55 3.52 1.50
C ARG A 33 0.72 2.22 2.28
N GLN A 34 -0.34 1.80 2.94
CA GLN A 34 -0.38 0.46 3.53
C GLN A 34 -0.54 -0.59 2.42
N VAL A 35 0.23 -1.66 2.52
CA VAL A 35 0.13 -2.86 1.67
C VAL A 35 0.14 -4.06 2.60
N GLU A 36 -0.99 -4.75 2.68
CA GLU A 36 -1.21 -5.83 3.65
C GLU A 36 -1.72 -7.08 2.96
N CYS A 37 -1.26 -8.24 3.41
CA CYS A 37 -1.86 -9.50 3.01
C CYS A 37 -3.17 -9.72 3.78
N ARG A 38 -4.29 -9.88 3.06
CA ARG A 38 -5.61 -10.09 3.67
C ARG A 38 -6.30 -11.33 3.13
N GLN A 39 -7.03 -12.00 4.01
CA GLN A 39 -7.89 -13.15 3.69
C GLN A 39 -9.21 -12.97 4.42
N GLU A 40 -10.33 -13.02 3.70
CA GLU A 40 -11.68 -12.81 4.27
C GLU A 40 -11.85 -11.46 5.00
N GLY A 41 -11.11 -10.43 4.57
CA GLY A 41 -11.15 -9.08 5.16
C GLY A 41 -10.19 -8.87 6.33
N GLU A 42 -9.63 -9.96 6.88
CA GLU A 42 -8.70 -9.93 8.02
C GLU A 42 -7.24 -9.83 7.54
N ARG A 43 -6.42 -9.09 8.30
CA ARG A 43 -4.97 -9.02 8.08
C ARG A 43 -4.31 -10.31 8.55
N ILE A 44 -3.54 -10.92 7.67
CA ILE A 44 -2.78 -12.14 7.95
C ILE A 44 -1.28 -11.92 7.71
N ASP A 45 -0.48 -12.97 7.87
CA ASP A 45 0.96 -12.92 7.61
C ASP A 45 1.27 -12.73 6.12
N ASP A 46 2.20 -11.82 5.82
CA ASP A 46 2.65 -11.49 4.47
C ASP A 46 3.16 -12.70 3.68
N TYR A 47 3.66 -13.73 4.36
CA TYR A 47 4.13 -14.98 3.73
C TYR A 47 3.02 -15.65 2.91
N ALA A 48 1.76 -15.52 3.33
CA ALA A 48 0.62 -16.10 2.63
C ALA A 48 0.38 -15.48 1.23
N CYS A 49 0.87 -14.26 1.00
CA CYS A 49 0.76 -13.55 -0.29
C CYS A 49 2.08 -13.52 -1.08
N ARG A 50 3.17 -14.14 -0.59
CA ARG A 50 4.53 -14.04 -1.18
C ARG A 50 4.63 -14.55 -2.63
N GLY A 51 3.74 -15.45 -3.05
CA GLY A 51 3.67 -15.95 -4.42
C GLY A 51 2.89 -15.06 -5.40
N THR A 52 2.51 -13.85 -4.99
CA THR A 52 1.74 -12.90 -5.81
C THR A 52 2.46 -11.55 -5.86
N ASP A 53 2.13 -10.75 -6.87
CA ASP A 53 2.75 -9.43 -7.07
C ASP A 53 2.37 -8.48 -5.93
N ARG A 54 3.33 -8.23 -5.02
CA ARG A 54 3.19 -7.23 -3.96
C ARG A 54 3.23 -5.83 -4.58
N PRO A 55 2.18 -5.02 -4.43
CA PRO A 55 2.19 -3.65 -4.92
C PRO A 55 3.19 -2.77 -4.15
N ASP A 56 3.67 -1.71 -4.80
CA ASP A 56 4.56 -0.74 -4.14
C ASP A 56 3.90 -0.08 -2.95
N ASP A 57 4.63 0.08 -1.85
CA ASP A 57 4.21 0.80 -0.65
C ASP A 57 4.77 2.23 -0.61
N LYS A 58 5.62 2.60 -1.56
CA LYS A 58 6.26 3.92 -1.68
C LYS A 58 6.36 4.35 -3.13
N GLN A 59 6.04 5.61 -3.42
CA GLN A 59 6.25 6.20 -4.74
C GLN A 59 6.64 7.68 -4.66
N PRO A 60 7.33 8.23 -5.68
CA PRO A 60 7.62 9.66 -5.75
C PRO A 60 6.33 10.50 -5.86
N CYS A 61 6.40 11.73 -5.34
CA CYS A 61 5.38 12.76 -5.52
C CYS A 61 6.03 14.11 -5.83
N TYR A 62 5.27 14.98 -6.50
CA TYR A 62 5.67 16.34 -6.80
C TYR A 62 4.54 17.29 -6.42
N THR A 63 4.84 18.29 -5.59
CA THR A 63 3.81 19.19 -5.05
C THR A 63 3.47 20.36 -5.98
N GLY A 64 4.24 20.57 -7.05
CA GLY A 64 4.11 21.75 -7.91
C GLY A 64 4.61 23.06 -7.27
N VAL A 65 4.99 23.05 -5.99
CA VAL A 65 5.52 24.22 -5.27
C VAL A 65 7.04 24.17 -5.30
N THR A 66 7.73 25.21 -5.74
CA THR A 66 9.20 25.26 -5.68
C THR A 66 9.66 25.48 -4.25
N CYS A 67 10.63 24.69 -3.78
CA CYS A 67 11.24 24.96 -2.50
C CYS A 67 12.08 26.24 -2.60
N GLN A 68 11.73 27.24 -1.81
CA GLN A 68 12.58 28.40 -1.61
C GLN A 68 13.82 27.90 -0.86
N THR A 69 14.94 27.79 -1.56
CA THR A 69 16.23 27.63 -0.91
C THR A 69 16.45 28.91 -0.12
N LYS A 70 16.34 28.87 1.21
CA LYS A 70 16.55 30.06 2.03
C LYS A 70 17.96 30.57 1.78
N PHE A 71 18.10 31.65 1.01
CA PHE A 71 19.29 32.48 0.95
C PHE A 71 19.31 33.30 2.25
N TYR A 72 19.78 32.71 3.35
CA TYR A 72 20.27 33.51 4.47
C TYR A 72 21.60 34.10 4.00
N ASN A 73 21.60 35.40 3.70
CA ASN A 73 22.79 36.22 3.61
C ASN A 73 22.78 37.18 4.80
#